data_AF-A0A4U7DWA7-F1
#
_entry.id   AF-A0A4U7DWA7-F1
#
_cell.length_a   1.000
_cell.length_b   1.000
_cell.length_c   1.000
_cell.angle_alpha   90.00
_cell.angle_beta   90.00
_cell.angle_gamma   90.00
#
_symmetry.space_group_name_H-M   'P 1'
#
loop_
_entity.id
_entity.type
_entity.pdbx_description
1 polymer ?
#
loop_
_entity_poly.entity_id
_entity_poly.type
_entity_poly.pdbx_seq_one_letter_code
_entity_poly.pdbx_strand_id
1 'polypeptide(L)'
;MTGELKEVQKLIESESGKPDHKLPGDFLPDIVESQQSKHPEADISLTLDAPFTGRIPVYVQKAIIEAIDNAVAASTEETPTVGVTVANTDNNWIKITIADD
;
A
#
# COMPACT_ATOMS: atom_id res chain seq x y z
N MET A 1 10.00 -23.58 -29.19
CA MET A 1 10.31 -22.53 -28.20
C MET A 1 9.42 -21.32 -28.46
N THR A 2 8.17 -21.31 -28.00
CA THR A 2 7.22 -20.26 -28.47
C THR A 2 6.15 -19.82 -27.46
N GLY A 3 5.89 -20.58 -26.39
CA GLY A 3 4.93 -20.20 -25.33
C GLY A 3 5.60 -19.55 -24.12
N GLU A 4 6.52 -20.28 -23.49
CA GLU A 4 7.20 -19.86 -22.25
C GLU A 4 7.98 -18.55 -22.41
N LEU A 5 8.65 -18.35 -23.55
CA LEU A 5 9.39 -17.11 -23.83
C LEU A 5 8.46 -15.89 -23.99
N LYS A 6 7.21 -16.07 -24.44
CA LYS A 6 6.23 -14.98 -24.54
C LYS A 6 5.64 -14.61 -23.19
N GLU A 7 5.46 -15.59 -22.30
CA GLU A 7 5.04 -15.32 -20.92
C GLU A 7 6.13 -14.60 -20.14
N VAL A 8 7.39 -15.02 -20.30
CA VAL A 8 8.55 -14.33 -19.71
C VAL A 8 8.67 -12.90 -20.26
N GLN A 9 8.49 -12.70 -21.56
CA GLN A 9 8.52 -11.36 -22.16
C GLN A 9 7.39 -10.45 -21.64
N LYS A 10 6.16 -10.97 -21.52
CA LYS A 10 5.05 -10.23 -20.91
C LYS A 10 5.32 -9.87 -19.44
N LEU A 11 5.96 -10.76 -18.69
CA LEU A 11 6.34 -10.51 -17.30
C LEU A 11 7.38 -9.38 -17.24
N ILE A 12 8.41 -9.43 -18.08
CA ILE A 12 9.46 -8.40 -18.16
C ILE A 12 8.86 -7.05 -18.58
N GLU A 13 7.98 -7.02 -19.58
CA GLU A 13 7.29 -5.81 -20.04
C GLU A 13 6.34 -5.24 -18.96
N SER A 14 5.71 -6.10 -18.15
CA SER A 14 4.86 -5.67 -17.02
C SER A 14 5.64 -5.05 -15.86
N GLU A 15 6.93 -5.39 -15.72
CA GLU A 15 7.81 -4.92 -14.65
C GLU A 15 8.69 -3.74 -15.09
N SER A 16 9.06 -3.66 -16.38
CA SER A 16 9.91 -2.59 -16.93
C SER A 16 9.19 -1.26 -17.15
N GLY A 17 7.86 -1.19 -16.97
CA GLY A 17 7.05 0.01 -17.17
C GLY A 17 6.49 0.65 -15.88
N LYS A 18 6.65 0.03 -14.71
CA LYS A 18 6.13 0.61 -13.46
C LYS A 18 7.19 1.55 -12.87
N PRO A 19 6.82 2.77 -12.44
CA PRO A 19 7.75 3.59 -11.68
C PRO A 19 8.18 2.80 -10.46
N ASP A 20 9.49 2.56 -10.29
CA ASP A 20 10.01 1.88 -9.09
C ASP A 20 9.58 2.61 -7.81
N HIS A 21 9.29 3.93 -7.93
CA HIS A 21 8.83 4.78 -6.84
C HIS A 21 7.67 5.70 -7.27
N LYS A 22 6.66 5.84 -6.42
CA LYS A 22 5.48 6.70 -6.61
C LYS A 22 5.33 7.69 -5.45
N LEU A 23 4.61 8.79 -5.65
CA LEU A 23 4.20 9.61 -4.51
C LEU A 23 3.19 8.82 -3.68
N PRO A 24 3.16 8.98 -2.34
CA PRO A 24 2.17 8.29 -1.50
C PRO A 24 0.72 8.46 -1.97
N GLY A 25 0.37 9.68 -2.40
CA GLY A 25 -0.96 10.00 -2.91
C GLY A 25 -1.33 9.31 -4.23
N ASP A 26 -0.36 8.79 -4.99
CA ASP A 26 -0.61 8.19 -6.31
C ASP A 26 -1.01 6.70 -6.23
N PHE A 27 -0.95 6.06 -5.06
CA PHE A 27 -1.25 4.63 -4.96
C PHE A 27 -1.71 4.12 -3.59
N LEU A 28 -1.46 4.84 -2.49
CA LEU A 28 -1.99 4.43 -1.18
C LEU A 28 -3.52 4.50 -1.09
N PRO A 29 -4.21 5.46 -1.74
CA PRO A 29 -5.68 5.43 -1.81
C PRO A 29 -6.21 4.13 -2.39
N ASP A 30 -5.64 3.68 -3.52
CA ASP A 30 -6.04 2.43 -4.18
C ASP A 30 -5.82 1.20 -3.29
N ILE A 31 -4.72 1.16 -2.52
CA ILE A 31 -4.48 0.08 -1.55
C ILE A 31 -5.56 0.08 -0.48
N VAL A 32 -5.83 1.24 0.11
CA VAL A 32 -6.79 1.36 1.23
C VAL A 32 -8.19 1.02 0.76
N GLU A 33 -8.61 1.47 -0.42
CA GLU A 33 -9.90 1.11 -1.03
C GLU A 33 -9.99 -0.41 -1.31
N SER A 34 -8.92 -1.01 -1.84
CA SER A 34 -8.87 -2.46 -2.06
C SER A 34 -8.95 -3.25 -0.76
N GLN A 35 -8.29 -2.77 0.30
CA GLN A 35 -8.30 -3.44 1.60
C GLN A 35 -9.65 -3.28 2.30
N GLN A 36 -10.28 -2.10 2.21
CA GLN A 36 -11.63 -1.87 2.70
C GLN A 36 -12.66 -2.78 2.00
N SER A 37 -12.48 -3.01 0.69
CA SER A 37 -13.32 -3.93 -0.08
C SER A 37 -13.11 -5.40 0.32
N LYS A 38 -11.89 -5.75 0.78
CA LYS A 38 -11.53 -7.10 1.21
C LYS A 38 -12.03 -7.41 2.63
N HIS A 39 -12.04 -6.41 3.52
CA HIS A 39 -12.49 -6.49 4.91
C HIS A 39 -13.68 -5.54 5.11
N PRO A 40 -14.88 -5.87 4.55
CA PRO A 40 -16.05 -5.00 4.64
C PRO A 40 -16.55 -4.75 6.07
N GLU A 41 -16.13 -5.57 7.03
CA GLU A 41 -16.41 -5.45 8.46
C GLU A 41 -15.48 -4.46 9.19
N ALA A 42 -14.35 -4.08 8.59
CA ALA A 42 -13.39 -3.16 9.20
C ALA A 42 -13.62 -1.72 8.71
N ASP A 43 -13.19 -0.74 9.50
CA ASP A 43 -13.06 0.66 9.09
C ASP A 43 -11.59 0.98 8.83
N ILE A 44 -11.22 1.15 7.56
CA ILE A 44 -9.83 1.36 7.13
C ILE A 44 -9.71 2.77 6.54
N SER A 45 -8.94 3.62 7.23
CA SER A 45 -8.80 5.03 6.86
C SER A 45 -7.39 5.39 6.39
N LEU A 46 -7.30 6.39 5.51
CA LEU A 46 -6.04 6.94 5.02
C LEU A 46 -5.93 8.42 5.36
N THR A 47 -4.86 8.79 6.06
CA THR A 47 -4.47 10.18 6.31
C THR A 47 -3.17 10.50 5.58
N LEU A 48 -3.22 11.48 4.69
CA LEU A 48 -2.08 11.99 3.92
C LEU A 48 -1.73 13.40 4.39
N ASP A 49 -0.64 13.55 5.15
CA ASP A 49 -0.15 14.85 5.63
C ASP A 49 0.77 15.51 4.59
N ALA A 50 0.12 16.14 3.59
CA ALA A 50 0.69 16.62 2.34
C ALA A 50 1.13 18.11 2.39
N PRO A 51 2.03 18.58 1.49
CA PRO A 51 2.55 17.90 0.30
C PRO A 51 3.79 17.02 0.52
N PHE A 52 3.81 15.84 -0.10
CA PHE A 52 4.98 14.95 -0.12
C PHE A 52 5.92 15.30 -1.28
N THR A 53 7.21 15.37 -1.00
CA THR A 53 8.27 15.52 -2.01
C THR A 53 9.07 14.23 -2.21
N GLY A 54 9.05 13.34 -1.21
CA GLY A 54 9.63 12.01 -1.29
C GLY A 54 8.77 11.06 -2.14
N ARG A 55 9.40 10.09 -2.79
CA ARG A 55 8.73 9.00 -3.50
C ARG A 55 9.02 7.70 -2.77
N ILE A 56 8.01 6.88 -2.60
CA ILE A 56 8.14 5.58 -1.94
C ILE A 56 8.17 4.46 -2.98
N PRO A 57 9.00 3.43 -2.75
CA PRO A 57 9.08 2.34 -3.69
C PRO A 57 7.78 1.54 -3.79
N VAL A 58 7.37 1.15 -5.00
CA VAL A 58 6.10 0.43 -5.21
C VAL A 58 6.09 -0.96 -4.55
N TYR A 59 7.24 -1.58 -4.32
CA TYR A 59 7.31 -2.87 -3.64
C TYR A 59 6.88 -2.81 -2.16
N VAL A 60 6.85 -1.61 -1.55
CA VAL A 60 6.34 -1.41 -0.18
C VAL A 60 4.83 -1.69 -0.10
N GLN A 61 4.11 -1.65 -1.23
CA GLN A 61 2.67 -1.95 -1.30
C GLN A 61 2.31 -3.28 -0.61
N LYS A 62 3.10 -4.32 -0.87
CA LYS A 62 2.83 -5.64 -0.28
C LYS A 62 2.96 -5.64 1.24
N ALA A 63 3.97 -4.95 1.77
CA ALA A 63 4.16 -4.83 3.21
C ALA A 63 3.01 -4.04 3.88
N ILE A 64 2.49 -3.00 3.21
CA ILE A 64 1.34 -2.23 3.69
C ILE A 64 0.08 -3.09 3.71
N ILE A 65 -0.18 -3.83 2.63
CA ILE A 65 -1.32 -4.76 2.54
C ILE A 65 -1.26 -5.80 3.66
N GLU A 66 -0.12 -6.46 3.84
CA GLU A 66 0.06 -7.48 4.89
C GLU A 66 -0.08 -6.88 6.30
N ALA A 67 0.42 -5.66 6.53
CA ALA A 67 0.27 -5.00 7.81
C ALA A 67 -1.19 -4.62 8.12
N ILE A 68 -1.96 -4.16 7.12
CA ILE A 68 -3.40 -3.91 7.27
C ILE A 68 -4.14 -5.23 7.55
N ASP A 69 -3.85 -6.28 6.79
CA ASP A 69 -4.46 -7.61 7.00
C ASP A 69 -4.21 -8.11 8.44
N ASN A 70 -2.99 -7.94 8.94
CA ASN A 70 -2.63 -8.34 10.30
C ASN A 70 -3.34 -7.50 11.36
N ALA A 71 -3.46 -6.19 11.14
CA ALA A 71 -4.16 -5.27 12.04
C ALA A 71 -5.65 -5.65 12.17
N VAL A 72 -6.32 -5.92 11.05
CA VAL A 72 -7.72 -6.39 11.05
C VAL A 72 -7.84 -7.73 11.79
N ALA A 73 -6.97 -8.70 11.48
CA ALA A 73 -7.03 -10.03 12.06
C ALA A 73 -6.70 -10.09 13.56
N ALA A 74 -5.97 -9.10 14.08
CA ALA A 74 -5.60 -9.02 15.49
C ALA A 74 -6.70 -8.42 16.37
N SER A 75 -7.62 -7.64 15.78
CA SER A 75 -8.68 -6.95 16.51
C SER A 75 -9.69 -7.93 17.12
N THR A 76 -10.14 -7.64 18.34
CA THR A 76 -11.24 -8.36 19.01
C THR A 76 -12.59 -7.65 18.91
N GLU A 77 -12.62 -6.48 18.26
CA GLU A 77 -13.81 -5.66 18.12
C GLU A 77 -14.74 -6.20 17.03
N GLU A 78 -16.03 -5.87 17.13
CA GLU A 78 -17.02 -6.24 16.10
C GLU A 78 -16.76 -5.51 14.77
N THR A 79 -16.17 -4.32 14.85
CA THR A 79 -15.76 -3.50 13.71
C THR A 79 -14.32 -3.06 13.93
N PRO A 80 -13.31 -3.81 13.43
CA PRO A 80 -11.91 -3.45 13.55
C PRO A 80 -11.64 -2.08 12.91
N THR A 81 -10.87 -1.21 13.58
CA THR A 81 -10.45 0.07 13.02
C THR A 81 -8.96 0.04 12.69
N VAL A 82 -8.59 0.44 11.47
CA VAL A 82 -7.19 0.49 11.03
C VAL A 82 -6.90 1.85 10.39
N GLY A 83 -5.98 2.60 10.99
CA GLY A 83 -5.51 3.88 10.49
C GLY A 83 -4.20 3.75 9.72
N VAL A 84 -4.20 4.18 8.45
CA VAL A 84 -2.99 4.35 7.64
C VAL A 84 -2.63 5.84 7.59
N THR A 85 -1.54 6.23 8.24
CA THR A 85 -1.07 7.63 8.27
C THR A 85 0.25 7.76 7.54
N VAL A 86 0.35 8.76 6.67
CA VAL A 86 1.58 9.08 5.95
C VAL A 86 1.99 10.50 6.27
N ALA A 87 3.25 10.65 6.69
CA ALA A 87 3.83 11.95 6.99
C ALA A 87 5.24 12.06 6.40
N ASN A 88 5.61 13.29 6.01
CA ASN A 88 7.01 13.61 5.80
C ASN A 88 7.72 13.58 7.16
N THR A 89 8.96 13.11 7.17
CA THR A 89 9.86 13.25 8.31
C THR A 89 11.13 13.95 7.87
N ASP A 90 12.06 14.14 8.82
CA ASP A 90 13.35 14.74 8.52
C ASP A 90 14.09 14.00 7.40
N ASN A 91 14.96 14.73 6.68
CA ASN A 91 15.86 14.18 5.66
C ASN A 91 15.16 13.49 4.47
N ASN A 92 13.99 13.98 4.04
CA ASN A 92 13.20 13.42 2.92
C ASN A 92 12.72 11.97 3.13
N TRP A 93 12.69 11.50 4.38
CA TRP A 93 12.07 10.23 4.70
C TRP A 93 10.55 10.38 4.74
N ILE A 94 9.87 9.31 4.35
CA ILE A 94 8.42 9.20 4.47
C ILE A 94 8.14 8.14 5.52
N LYS A 95 7.36 8.52 6.54
CA LYS A 95 6.87 7.59 7.55
C LYS A 95 5.46 7.17 7.18
N ILE A 96 5.25 5.87 7.06
CA ILE A 96 3.94 5.24 6.93
C ILE A 96 3.68 4.52 8.25
N THR A 97 2.58 4.87 8.92
CA THR A 97 2.14 4.27 10.17
C THR A 97 0.85 3.52 9.90
N ILE A 98 0.78 2.28 10.36
CA ILE A 98 -0.42 1.44 10.33
C ILE A 98 -0.71 1.12 11.79
N ALA A 99 -1.88 1.51 12.27
CA ALA A 99 -2.29 1.35 13.66
C ALA A 99 -3.69 0.74 13.72
N ASP A 100 -3.83 -0.32 14.50
CA ASP A 100 -5.08 -0.83 15.05
C ASP A 100 -5.38 -0.17 16.41
N ASP A 101 -6.65 -0.17 16.79
CA ASP A 101 -7.14 0.24 18.13
C ASP A 101 -7.13 -0.92 19.15
#